data_AF-R6X5Y1-F1
#
_entry.id   AF-R6X5Y1-F1
#
_cell.length_a   1.000
_cell.length_b   1.000
_cell.length_c   1.000
_cell.angle_alpha   90.00
_cell.angle_beta   90.00
_cell.angle_gamma   90.00
#
_symmetry.space_group_name_H-M   'P 1'
#
loop_
_entity.id
_entity.type
_entity.pdbx_description
1 polymer ?
#
loop_
_entity_poly.entity_id
_entity_poly.type
_entity_poly.pdbx_seq_one_letter_code
_entity_poly.pdbx_strand_id
1 'polypeptide(L)' 'MAGKRKNFFMVDNRIFEYGLKPRDIAVYCFLCRRMNRESNVAFPSRRDIANGCGIRKEETVDKAIKTLLEKDLIEKYH' A
#
# COMPACT_ATOMS: atom_id res chain seq x y z
N MET A 1 10.17 -16.28 -23.82
CA MET A 1 9.43 -15.13 -23.24
C MET A 1 8.95 -15.52 -21.85
N ALA A 2 9.41 -14.84 -20.80
CA ALA A 2 8.93 -15.12 -19.45
C ALA A 2 7.42 -14.82 -19.40
N GLY A 3 6.59 -15.84 -19.14
CA GLY A 3 5.15 -15.67 -19.03
C GLY A 3 4.83 -14.60 -17.99
N LYS A 4 3.80 -13.76 -18.24
CA LYS A 4 3.31 -12.79 -17.25
C LYS A 4 3.06 -13.55 -15.94
N ARG A 5 3.85 -13.25 -14.90
CA ARG A 5 3.59 -13.73 -13.54
C ARG A 5 2.18 -13.28 -13.14
N LYS A 6 1.22 -14.21 -13.15
CA LYS A 6 -0.14 -13.97 -12.67
C LYS A 6 -0.14 -14.15 -11.15
N ASN A 7 -0.94 -13.36 -10.43
CA ASN A 7 -1.10 -13.40 -8.96
C ASN A 7 0.05 -12.78 -8.12
N PHE A 8 0.87 -11.91 -8.69
CA PHE A 8 1.88 -11.15 -7.95
C PHE A 8 1.79 -9.66 -8.25
N PHE A 9 2.23 -8.83 -7.31
CA PHE A 9 2.39 -7.39 -7.48
C PHE A 9 3.83 -7.00 -7.15
N MET A 10 4.26 -5.86 -7.68
CA MET A 10 5.60 -5.34 -7.47
C MET A 10 5.60 -4.39 -6.28
N VAL A 11 6.66 -4.42 -5.50
CA VAL A 11 6.92 -3.58 -4.32
C VAL A 11 8.39 -3.18 -4.39
N ASP A 12 8.73 -1.96 -3.94
CA ASP A 12 10.14 -1.55 -3.81
C ASP A 12 10.87 -2.46 -2.81
N ASN A 13 12.01 -3.03 -3.21
CA ASN A 13 12.81 -3.90 -2.34
C ASN A 13 13.33 -3.17 -1.10
N ARG A 14 13.48 -1.84 -1.15
CA ARG A 14 13.90 -0.99 -0.02
C ARG A 14 12.81 -0.85 1.04
N ILE A 15 11.67 -1.54 0.91
CA ILE A 15 10.59 -1.53 1.90
C ILE A 15 11.05 -1.82 3.33
N PHE A 16 12.09 -2.65 3.48
CA PHE A 16 12.68 -3.00 4.77
C PHE A 16 13.66 -1.94 5.31
N GLU A 17 14.12 -1.02 4.46
CA GLU A 17 15.04 0.07 4.81
C GLU A 17 14.29 1.31 5.28
N TYR A 18 13.01 1.45 4.95
CA TYR A 18 12.18 2.61 5.31
C TYR A 18 11.79 2.68 6.79
N GLY A 19 12.12 1.68 7.61
CA GLY A 19 11.78 1.65 9.03
C GLY A 19 10.25 1.62 9.30
N LEU A 20 9.50 0.97 8.41
CA LEU A 20 8.04 0.85 8.50
C LEU A 20 7.64 -0.19 9.53
N LYS A 21 6.52 0.03 10.23
CA LYS A 21 5.91 -1.01 11.07
C LYS A 21 5.24 -2.05 10.17
N PRO A 22 5.04 -3.31 10.64
CA PRO A 22 4.35 -4.34 9.86
C PRO A 22 2.99 -3.91 9.31
N ARG A 23 2.23 -3.11 10.07
CA ARG A 23 0.99 -2.49 9.62
C ARG A 23 1.18 -1.61 8.38
N ASP A 24 2.20 -0.76 8.39
CA ASP A 24 2.45 0.22 7.32
C ASP A 24 2.92 -0.49 6.05
N ILE A 25 3.74 -1.55 6.21
CA ILE A 25 4.14 -2.47 5.14
C ILE A 25 2.90 -3.13 4.51
N ALA A 26 1.98 -3.65 5.33
CA ALA A 26 0.77 -4.28 4.82
C ALA A 26 -0.10 -3.32 4.00
N VAL A 27 -0.30 -2.09 4.51
CA VAL A 27 -1.03 -1.04 3.81
C VAL A 27 -0.34 -0.65 2.50
N TYR A 28 0.98 -0.42 2.53
CA TYR A 28 1.75 -0.08 1.32
C TYR A 28 1.64 -1.18 0.26
N CYS A 29 1.86 -2.45 0.64
CA CYS A 29 1.70 -3.59 -0.25
C CYS A 29 0.27 -3.69 -0.82
N PHE A 30 -0.76 -3.43 -0.02
CA PHE A 30 -2.14 -3.42 -0.49
C PHE A 30 -2.37 -2.33 -1.53
N LEU A 31 -1.81 -1.14 -1.34
CA LEU A 31 -1.86 -0.05 -2.32
C LEU A 31 -1.15 -0.45 -3.63
N CYS A 32 0.08 -0.98 -3.55
CA CYS A 32 0.81 -1.48 -4.72
C CYS A 32 0.03 -2.56 -5.48
N ARG A 33 -0.68 -3.44 -4.76
CA ARG A 33 -1.56 -4.46 -5.36
C ARG A 33 -2.76 -3.84 -6.10
N ARG A 34 -3.34 -2.76 -5.57
CA ARG A 34 -4.53 -2.09 -6.13
C ARG A 34 -4.21 -1.01 -7.16
N MET A 35 -2.96 -0.59 -7.23
CA MET A 35 -2.49 0.46 -8.12
C MET A 35 -2.70 0.08 -9.59
N ASN A 36 -3.29 1.00 -10.34
CA ASN A 36 -3.33 0.91 -11.79
C ASN A 36 -1.92 1.20 -12.33
N ARG A 37 -1.40 0.31 -13.18
CA ARG A 37 -0.02 0.40 -13.70
C ARG A 37 0.21 1.53 -14.72
N GLU A 38 -0.86 2.00 -15.35
CA GLU A 38 -0.79 3.08 -16.35
C GLU A 38 -0.81 4.44 -15.68
N SER A 39 -1.67 4.62 -14.67
CA SER A 39 -1.80 5.89 -13.96
C SER A 39 -0.93 6.00 -12.70
N ASN A 40 -0.41 4.88 -12.18
CA ASN A 40 0.21 4.79 -10.85
C ASN A 40 -0.69 5.29 -9.70
N VAL A 41 -2.01 5.21 -9.87
CA VAL A 41 -2.98 5.62 -8.83
C VAL A 41 -3.78 4.43 -8.32
N ALA A 42 -4.09 4.45 -7.03
CA ALA A 42 -5.01 3.53 -6.38
C ALA A 42 -6.10 4.32 -5.62
N PHE A 43 -7.36 3.90 -5.77
CA PHE A 43 -8.51 4.53 -5.08
C PHE A 43 -9.24 3.58 -4.11
N PRO A 44 -8.56 2.86 -3.20
CA PRO A 44 -9.26 2.05 -2.20
C PRO A 44 -9.86 2.94 -1.10
N SER A 45 -11.03 2.55 -0.59
CA SER A 45 -11.55 3.13 0.64
C SER A 45 -10.72 2.68 1.85
N ARG A 46 -10.81 3.40 2.98
CA ARG A 46 -10.19 2.98 4.24
C ARG A 46 -10.67 1.61 4.69
N ARG A 47 -11.96 1.34 4.50
CA ARG A 47 -12.58 0.04 4.75
C ARG A 47 -11.99 -1.07 3.87
N ASP A 48 -11.74 -0.81 2.59
CA ASP A 48 -11.12 -1.79 1.69
C ASP A 48 -9.70 -2.14 2.13
N ILE A 49 -8.91 -1.11 2.48
CA ILE A 49 -7.55 -1.31 3.01
C ILE A 49 -7.62 -2.10 4.32
N ALA A 50 -8.52 -1.73 5.22
CA ALA A 50 -8.67 -2.36 6.52
C ALA A 50 -8.96 -3.86 6.37
N ASN A 51 -9.97 -4.20 5.56
CA ASN A 51 -10.32 -5.59 5.27
C ASN A 51 -9.17 -6.35 4.59
N GLY A 52 -8.51 -5.72 3.61
CA GLY A 52 -7.42 -6.34 2.86
C GLY A 52 -6.14 -6.56 3.68
N CYS A 53 -5.93 -5.79 4.74
CA CYS A 53 -4.76 -5.86 5.61
C CYS A 53 -5.03 -6.53 6.96
N GLY A 54 -6.26 -7.01 7.23
CA GLY A 54 -6.63 -7.55 8.54
C GLY A 54 -6.61 -6.52 9.66
N ILE A 55 -6.85 -5.24 9.35
CA ILE A 55 -6.88 -4.14 10.31
C ILE A 55 -8.34 -3.93 10.76
N ARG A 56 -8.57 -3.91 12.07
CA ARG A 56 -9.93 -3.82 12.64
C ARG A 56 -10.55 -2.42 12.57
N LYS A 57 -9.73 -1.37 12.58
CA LYS A 57 -10.14 0.02 12.79
C LYS A 57 -9.62 0.91 11.66
N GLU A 58 -10.49 1.71 11.04
CA GLU A 58 -10.10 2.62 9.95
C GLU A 58 -9.09 3.68 10.41
N GLU A 59 -9.14 4.11 11.68
CA GLU A 59 -8.17 5.06 12.24
C GLU A 59 -6.75 4.47 12.29
N THR A 60 -6.63 3.14 12.31
CA THR A 60 -5.34 2.46 12.22
C THR A 60 -4.81 2.47 10.79
N VAL A 61 -5.70 2.44 9.79
CA VAL A 61 -5.34 2.69 8.39
C VAL A 61 -4.90 4.13 8.20
N ASP A 62 -5.61 5.11 8.76
CA ASP A 62 -5.20 6.52 8.67
C ASP A 62 -3.81 6.77 9.25
N LYS A 63 -3.48 6.12 10.38
CA LYS A 63 -2.11 6.18 10.94
C LYS A 63 -1.07 5.61 9.99
N ALA A 64 -1.36 4.50 9.30
CA ALA A 64 -0.46 3.93 8.32
C ALA A 64 -0.28 4.86 7.11
N ILE A 65 -1.38 5.39 6.57
CA ILE A 65 -1.35 6.36 5.46
C ILE A 65 -0.52 7.59 5.85
N LYS A 66 -0.71 8.12 7.06
CA LYS A 66 0.08 9.25 7.59
C LYS A 66 1.58 8.93 7.59
N THR A 67 1.97 7.76 8.10
CA THR A 67 3.38 7.33 8.11
C THR A 67 3.95 7.16 6.70
N LEU A 68 3.17 6.65 5.75
CA LEU A 68 3.60 6.50 4.36
C LEU A 68 3.76 7.86 3.65
N LEU A 69 2.87 8.83 3.94
CA LEU A 69 2.97 10.21 3.46
C LEU A 69 4.20 10.92 4.05
N GLU A 70 4.43 10.80 5.36
CA GLU A 70 5.59 11.40 6.06
C GLU A 70 6.93 10.85 5.59
N LYS A 71 6.94 9.72 4.90
CA LYS A 71 8.13 9.07 4.33
C LYS A 71 8.21 9.20 2.81
N ASP A 72 7.33 10.00 2.20
CA ASP A 72 7.25 10.22 0.76
C ASP A 72 7.11 8.93 -0.06
N LEU A 73 6.47 7.90 0.53
CA LEU A 73 6.26 6.61 -0.14
C LEU A 73 4.97 6.58 -0.96
N ILE A 74 4.02 7.45 -0.63
CA ILE A 74 2.76 7.65 -1.35
C ILE A 74 2.43 9.13 -1.40
N GLU A 75 1.59 9.51 -2.37
CA GLU A 75 0.91 10.80 -2.41
C GLU A 75 -0.61 10.59 -2.31
N LYS A 76 -1.32 11.61 -1.82
CA LYS A 76 -2.78 11.58 -1.72
C LYS A 76 -3.38 12.74 -2.50
N TYR A 77 -4.22 12.40 -3.48
CA TYR A 77 -5.02 13.36 -4.24
C TYR A 77 -6.39 13.55 -3.56
N HIS A 78 -6.92 14.77 -3.65
CA HIS A 78 -8.21 15.18 -3.07
C HIS A 78 -9.28 15.31 -4.15
#